data_AF-A0A928CZI1-F1
#
_entry.id   AF-A0A928CZI1-F1
#
_cell.length_a   1.000
_cell.length_b   1.000
_cell.length_c   1.000
_cell.angle_alpha   90.00
_cell.angle_beta   90.00
_cell.angle_gamma   90.00
#
_symmetry.space_group_name_H-M   'P 1'
#
loop_
_entity.id
_entity.type
_entity.pdbx_description
1 polymer ?
#
loop_
_entity_poly.entity_id
_entity_poly.type
_entity_poly.pdbx_seq_one_letter_code
_entity_poly.pdbx_strand_id
1 'polypeptide(L)'
;MDKNKKWFFGTLIAAIVVGILLVITVSYSFSHNPAFKALFSGADAGAAASAGSNGIGAEDALQMQVEFAAKVSMWIFLFITLLQLAALWVGYAVISSIRNSADPVKLKLRNLDNAEVFFDVPLYFGLFGTVSAFLVMTFSPQSSRLIAYSSTLIGIIFSLFLRLTLQYPLRKKLVREDTLAETGDNK
;
A
#
# COMPACT_ATOMS: atom_id res chain seq x y z
N MET A 1 -6.03 -31.91 -0.90
CA MET A 1 -5.54 -30.52 -0.86
C MET A 1 -6.73 -29.60 -0.64
N ASP A 2 -6.87 -29.08 0.58
CA ASP A 2 -8.09 -28.43 1.08
C ASP A 2 -8.53 -27.22 0.24
N LYS A 3 -9.85 -27.09 0.08
CA LYS A 3 -10.52 -26.01 -0.66
C LYS A 3 -10.07 -24.62 -0.19
N ASN A 4 -9.80 -24.46 1.11
CA ASN A 4 -9.24 -23.22 1.67
C ASN A 4 -7.82 -22.92 1.19
N LYS A 5 -6.96 -23.94 1.03
CA LYS A 5 -5.59 -23.76 0.54
C LYS A 5 -5.58 -23.33 -0.93
N LYS A 6 -6.45 -23.91 -1.77
CA LYS A 6 -6.60 -23.50 -3.18
C LYS A 6 -7.08 -22.05 -3.33
N TRP A 7 -8.05 -21.63 -2.50
CA TRP A 7 -8.55 -20.25 -2.53
C TRP A 7 -7.49 -19.24 -2.07
N PHE A 8 -6.75 -19.55 -1.00
CA PHE A 8 -5.65 -18.73 -0.50
C PHE A 8 -4.52 -18.57 -1.52
N PHE A 9 -4.10 -19.67 -2.16
CA PHE A 9 -3.11 -19.58 -3.23
C PHE A 9 -3.63 -18.81 -4.46
N GLY A 10 -4.92 -18.94 -4.80
CA GLY A 10 -5.53 -18.18 -5.88
C GLY A 10 -5.52 -16.67 -5.65
N THR A 11 -5.87 -16.22 -4.44
CA THR A 11 -5.83 -14.79 -4.10
C THR A 11 -4.41 -14.27 -3.96
N LEU A 12 -3.46 -15.08 -3.49
CA LEU A 12 -2.03 -14.75 -3.46
C LEU A 12 -1.48 -14.51 -4.86
N ILE A 13 -1.76 -15.43 -5.80
CA ILE A 13 -1.34 -15.29 -7.20
C ILE A 13 -1.95 -14.03 -7.81
N ALA A 14 -3.23 -13.76 -7.58
CA ALA A 14 -3.87 -12.53 -8.06
C ALA A 14 -3.19 -11.28 -7.49
N ALA A 15 -2.85 -11.24 -6.20
CA ALA A 15 -2.15 -10.12 -5.59
C ALA A 15 -0.74 -9.93 -6.19
N ILE A 16 -0.01 -11.02 -6.45
CA ILE A 16 1.30 -10.97 -7.11
C ILE A 16 1.17 -10.44 -8.54
N VAL A 17 0.19 -10.90 -9.31
CA VAL A 17 -0.06 -10.42 -10.68
C VAL A 17 -0.40 -8.93 -10.68
N VAL A 18 -1.25 -8.48 -9.77
CA VAL A 18 -1.56 -7.05 -9.60
C VAL A 18 -0.30 -6.27 -9.23
N GLY A 19 0.53 -6.78 -8.32
CA GLY A 19 1.82 -6.18 -7.97
C GLY A 19 2.74 -6.05 -9.18
N ILE A 20 2.90 -7.10 -9.98
CA ILE A 20 3.72 -7.09 -11.20
C ILE A 20 3.18 -6.10 -12.23
N LEU A 21 1.86 -6.09 -12.45
CA LEU A 21 1.22 -5.12 -13.35
C LEU A 21 1.44 -3.68 -12.90
N LEU A 22 1.41 -3.43 -11.58
CA LEU A 22 1.72 -2.12 -11.01
C LEU A 22 3.18 -1.73 -11.28
N VAL A 23 4.14 -2.64 -11.07
CA VAL A 23 5.56 -2.42 -11.40
C VAL A 23 5.73 -2.05 -12.86
N ILE A 24 5.12 -2.81 -13.77
CA ILE A 24 5.19 -2.57 -15.21
C ILE A 24 4.58 -1.21 -15.56
N THR A 25 3.40 -0.90 -15.02
CA THR A 25 2.67 0.35 -15.30
C THR A 25 3.44 1.58 -14.83
N VAL A 26 4.01 1.53 -13.62
CA VAL A 26 4.83 2.62 -13.06
C VAL A 26 6.13 2.78 -13.85
N SER A 27 6.80 1.68 -14.20
CA SER A 27 8.04 1.70 -14.98
C SER A 27 7.80 2.24 -16.40
N TYR A 28 6.69 1.84 -17.03
CA TYR A 28 6.27 2.34 -18.33
C TYR A 28 5.95 3.84 -18.27
N SER A 29 5.19 4.26 -17.25
CA SER A 29 4.85 5.68 -17.03
C SER A 29 6.08 6.54 -16.81
N PHE A 30 7.09 6.04 -16.10
CA PHE A 30 8.37 6.74 -15.92
C PHE A 30 9.16 6.90 -17.22
N SER A 31 9.04 5.94 -18.14
CA SER A 31 9.79 5.95 -19.40
C SER A 31 9.10 6.76 -20.50
N HIS A 32 7.77 6.75 -20.57
CA HIS A 32 7.00 7.41 -21.62
C HIS A 32 6.48 8.80 -21.24
N ASN A 33 6.22 9.07 -19.95
CA ASN A 33 5.60 10.33 -19.53
C ASN A 33 6.62 11.25 -18.84
N PRO A 34 7.07 12.35 -19.50
CA PRO A 34 8.04 13.27 -18.90
C PRO A 34 7.47 13.98 -17.66
N ALA A 35 6.16 14.24 -17.63
CA ALA A 35 5.48 14.78 -16.46
C ALA A 35 5.51 13.83 -15.26
N PHE A 36 5.40 12.52 -15.49
CA PHE A 36 5.49 11.52 -14.41
C PHE A 36 6.93 11.39 -13.92
N LYS A 37 7.92 11.38 -14.83
CA LYS A 37 9.34 11.43 -14.47
C LYS A 37 9.66 12.67 -13.64
N ALA A 38 9.08 13.83 -13.97
CA ALA A 38 9.26 15.09 -13.25
C ALA A 38 8.83 15.04 -11.77
N LEU A 39 7.80 14.25 -11.43
CA LEU A 39 7.35 14.03 -10.05
C LEU A 39 8.43 13.37 -9.19
N PHE A 40 9.27 12.51 -9.78
CA PHE A 40 10.33 11.81 -9.06
C PHE A 40 11.69 12.47 -9.23
N SER A 41 11.91 13.26 -10.27
CA SER A 41 13.17 13.96 -10.51
C SER A 41 13.28 15.33 -9.83
N GLY A 42 12.17 15.87 -9.27
CA GLY A 42 12.18 17.19 -8.66
C GLY A 42 12.49 18.29 -9.67
N ALA A 43 11.82 18.25 -10.83
CA ALA A 43 12.16 18.99 -12.05
C ALA A 43 12.35 20.52 -11.88
N ASP A 44 11.79 21.13 -10.83
CA ASP A 44 11.99 22.55 -10.54
C ASP A 44 13.39 22.89 -10.00
N ALA A 45 14.10 21.93 -9.39
CA ALA A 45 15.44 22.15 -8.83
C ALA A 45 16.56 22.10 -9.89
N GLY A 46 16.40 21.26 -10.92
CA GLY A 46 17.38 21.11 -12.00
C GLY A 46 17.42 22.33 -12.93
N ALA A 47 16.26 22.89 -13.27
CA ALA A 47 16.15 24.08 -14.13
C ALA A 47 16.69 25.35 -13.46
N ALA A 48 16.55 25.47 -12.13
CA ALA A 48 17.12 26.58 -11.37
C ALA A 48 18.66 26.47 -11.20
N ALA A 49 19.19 25.24 -11.12
CA ALA A 49 20.63 24.99 -10.99
C ALA A 49 21.38 25.10 -12.33
N SER A 50 20.76 24.71 -13.46
CA SER A 50 21.34 24.89 -14.80
C SER A 50 21.41 26.37 -15.22
N ALA A 51 20.49 27.21 -14.74
CA ALA A 51 20.52 28.66 -14.99
C ALA A 51 21.74 29.39 -14.39
N GLY A 52 22.49 28.76 -13.47
CA GLY A 52 23.70 29.31 -12.84
C GLY A 52 25.01 28.66 -13.27
N SER A 53 24.98 27.63 -14.12
CA SER A 53 26.13 26.77 -14.43
C SER A 53 26.67 27.04 -15.83
N ASN A 54 27.66 27.93 -15.96
CA ASN A 54 28.33 28.25 -17.24
C ASN A 54 29.45 27.25 -17.63
N GLY A 55 29.37 25.99 -17.21
CA GLY A 55 30.44 25.00 -17.39
C GLY A 55 30.03 23.81 -18.26
N ILE A 56 30.68 23.65 -19.42
CA ILE A 56 30.57 22.49 -20.30
C ILE A 56 31.05 21.25 -19.53
N GLY A 57 30.12 20.48 -18.95
CA GLY A 57 30.40 19.27 -18.15
C GLY A 57 29.82 19.25 -16.73
N ALA A 58 29.47 20.42 -16.17
CA ALA A 58 28.72 20.48 -14.90
C ALA A 58 27.25 20.10 -15.09
N GLU A 59 26.69 20.38 -16.27
CA GLU A 59 25.32 20.04 -16.64
C GLU A 59 25.11 18.52 -16.74
N ASP A 60 26.07 17.79 -17.33
CA ASP A 60 25.98 16.32 -17.50
C ASP A 60 26.07 15.58 -16.15
N ALA A 61 26.95 16.02 -15.24
CA ALA A 61 27.09 15.42 -13.92
C ALA A 61 25.86 15.67 -13.05
N LEU A 62 25.26 16.86 -13.13
CA LEU A 62 24.04 17.22 -12.42
C LEU A 62 22.83 16.43 -12.95
N GLN A 63 22.71 16.29 -14.27
CA GLN A 63 21.64 15.49 -14.89
C GLN A 63 21.73 14.02 -14.48
N MET A 64 22.92 13.41 -14.49
CA MET A 64 23.10 12.03 -14.02
C MET A 64 22.70 11.85 -12.55
N GLN A 65 23.02 12.80 -11.68
CA GLN A 65 22.67 12.74 -10.26
C GLN A 65 21.15 12.85 -10.05
N VAL A 66 20.48 13.76 -10.78
CA VAL A 66 19.03 13.93 -10.75
C VAL A 66 18.31 12.68 -11.28
N GLU A 67 18.80 12.08 -12.37
CA GLU A 67 18.23 10.84 -12.90
C GLU A 67 18.41 9.65 -11.95
N PHE A 68 19.57 9.55 -11.30
CA PHE A 68 19.82 8.51 -10.31
C PHE A 68 18.91 8.67 -9.10
N ALA A 69 18.80 9.89 -8.55
CA ALA A 69 17.89 10.18 -7.45
C ALA A 69 16.42 9.86 -7.81
N ALA A 70 15.98 10.23 -9.02
CA ALA A 70 14.63 9.93 -9.50
C ALA A 70 14.33 8.44 -9.57
N LYS A 71 15.28 7.65 -10.11
CA LYS A 71 15.17 6.20 -10.18
C LYS A 71 15.12 5.56 -8.79
N VAL A 72 15.99 5.99 -7.88
CA VAL A 72 16.03 5.49 -6.49
C VAL A 72 14.71 5.81 -5.78
N SER A 73 14.23 7.04 -5.88
CA SER A 73 12.94 7.49 -5.35
C SER A 73 11.77 6.66 -5.89
N MET A 74 11.73 6.40 -7.20
CA MET A 74 10.71 5.55 -7.81
C MET A 74 10.73 4.12 -7.24
N TRP A 75 11.91 3.50 -7.13
CA TRP A 75 12.05 2.14 -6.57
C TRP A 75 11.62 2.06 -5.11
N ILE A 76 11.95 3.06 -4.29
CA ILE A 76 11.51 3.14 -2.89
C ILE A 76 9.98 3.25 -2.81
N PHE A 77 9.38 4.14 -3.60
CA PHE A 77 7.92 4.29 -3.66
C PHE A 77 7.23 2.98 -4.06
N LEU A 78 7.76 2.30 -5.08
CA LEU A 78 7.24 1.03 -5.56
C LEU A 78 7.35 -0.05 -4.48
N PHE A 79 8.50 -0.16 -3.81
CA PHE A 79 8.74 -1.12 -2.74
C PHE A 79 7.76 -0.93 -1.58
N ILE A 80 7.57 0.30 -1.12
CA ILE A 80 6.62 0.62 -0.04
C ILE A 80 5.18 0.30 -0.48
N THR A 81 4.80 0.65 -1.70
CA THR A 81 3.47 0.36 -2.25
C THR A 81 3.21 -1.14 -2.32
N LEU A 82 4.20 -1.93 -2.71
CA LEU A 82 4.09 -3.40 -2.72
C LEU A 82 3.96 -3.99 -1.31
N LEU A 83 4.68 -3.45 -0.32
CA LEU A 83 4.50 -3.86 1.08
C LEU A 83 3.08 -3.56 1.58
N GLN A 84 2.52 -2.39 1.24
CA GLN A 84 1.14 -2.05 1.58
C GLN A 84 0.13 -2.98 0.90
N LEU A 85 0.38 -3.37 -0.37
CA LEU A 85 -0.46 -4.32 -1.09
C LEU A 85 -0.41 -5.73 -0.46
N ALA A 86 0.78 -6.17 -0.04
CA ALA A 86 0.95 -7.43 0.68
C ALA A 86 0.22 -7.41 2.03
N ALA A 87 0.33 -6.31 2.79
CA ALA A 87 -0.40 -6.12 4.04
C ALA A 87 -1.92 -6.16 3.84
N LEU A 88 -2.41 -5.51 2.77
CA LEU A 88 -3.83 -5.55 2.41
C LEU A 88 -4.29 -6.96 2.07
N TRP A 89 -3.46 -7.73 1.34
CA TRP A 89 -3.75 -9.13 1.05
C TRP A 89 -3.79 -9.99 2.31
N VAL A 90 -2.86 -9.80 3.27
CA VAL A 90 -2.90 -10.51 4.56
C VAL A 90 -4.18 -10.21 5.32
N GLY A 91 -4.58 -8.93 5.42
CA GLY A 91 -5.84 -8.54 6.07
C GLY A 91 -7.06 -9.19 5.41
N TYR A 92 -7.10 -9.23 4.09
CA TYR A 92 -8.13 -9.93 3.32
C TYR A 92 -8.16 -11.44 3.60
N ALA A 93 -6.99 -12.09 3.62
CA ALA A 93 -6.86 -13.51 3.86
C ALA A 93 -7.30 -13.90 5.29
N VAL A 94 -6.93 -13.11 6.30
CA VAL A 94 -7.36 -13.29 7.69
C VAL A 94 -8.88 -13.22 7.80
N ILE A 95 -9.52 -12.22 7.20
CA ILE A 95 -10.99 -12.11 7.22
C ILE A 95 -11.65 -13.30 6.52
N SER A 96 -11.15 -13.71 5.36
CA SER A 96 -11.76 -14.84 4.66
C SER A 96 -11.55 -16.16 5.40
N SER A 97 -10.43 -16.30 6.12
CA SER A 97 -10.21 -17.44 7.01
C SER A 97 -11.28 -17.46 8.10
N ILE A 98 -11.49 -16.34 8.82
CA ILE A 98 -12.54 -16.20 9.84
C ILE A 98 -13.93 -16.44 9.24
N ARG A 99 -14.21 -15.95 8.03
CA ARG A 99 -15.49 -16.15 7.35
C ARG A 99 -15.77 -17.62 7.04
N ASN A 100 -14.74 -18.38 6.68
CA ASN A 100 -14.84 -19.80 6.33
C ASN A 100 -14.63 -20.75 7.53
N SER A 101 -14.21 -20.26 8.69
CA SER A 101 -14.15 -21.05 9.93
C SER A 101 -15.57 -21.44 10.35
N ALA A 102 -15.73 -22.72 10.71
CA ALA A 102 -16.97 -23.31 11.23
C ALA A 102 -17.19 -23.01 12.74
N ASP A 103 -16.58 -21.93 13.23
CA ASP A 103 -16.66 -21.55 14.64
C ASP A 103 -18.05 -20.98 14.96
N PRO A 104 -18.55 -21.19 16.19
CA PRO A 104 -19.80 -20.58 16.64
C PRO A 104 -19.71 -19.04 16.58
N VAL A 105 -20.85 -18.39 16.32
CA VAL A 105 -20.97 -16.94 16.04
C VAL A 105 -20.21 -16.08 17.07
N LYS A 106 -20.28 -16.46 18.36
CA LYS A 106 -19.61 -15.78 19.46
C LYS A 106 -18.07 -15.85 19.39
N LEU A 107 -17.51 -16.98 18.96
CA LEU A 107 -16.07 -17.12 18.72
C LEU A 107 -15.63 -16.36 17.45
N LYS A 108 -16.48 -16.33 16.43
CA LYS A 108 -16.23 -15.60 15.18
C LYS A 108 -16.21 -14.08 15.38
N LEU A 109 -17.10 -13.56 16.24
CA LEU A 109 -17.08 -12.16 16.68
C LEU A 109 -15.78 -11.82 17.41
N ARG A 110 -15.36 -12.65 18.39
CA ARG A 110 -14.12 -12.42 19.13
C ARG A 110 -12.87 -12.49 18.23
N ASN A 111 -12.86 -13.39 17.25
CA ASN A 111 -11.78 -13.48 16.27
C ASN A 111 -11.77 -12.28 15.31
N LEU A 112 -12.93 -11.72 14.98
CA LEU A 112 -13.04 -10.51 14.16
C LEU A 112 -12.53 -9.27 14.91
N ASP A 113 -12.81 -9.17 16.22
CA ASP A 113 -12.25 -8.11 17.07
C ASP A 113 -10.71 -8.19 17.14
N ASN A 114 -10.16 -9.39 17.33
CA ASN A 114 -8.71 -9.60 17.28
C ASN A 114 -8.11 -9.34 15.90
N ALA A 115 -8.88 -9.54 14.82
CA ALA A 115 -8.43 -9.30 13.46
C ALA A 115 -8.36 -7.81 13.10
N GLU A 116 -8.99 -6.94 13.88
CA GLU A 116 -9.04 -5.50 13.63
C GLU A 116 -7.65 -4.86 13.60
N VAL A 117 -6.72 -5.36 14.41
CA VAL A 117 -5.31 -4.92 14.42
C VAL A 117 -4.63 -5.14 13.06
N PHE A 118 -5.03 -6.17 12.31
CA PHE A 118 -4.46 -6.45 10.99
C PHE A 118 -4.92 -5.46 9.91
N PHE A 119 -6.03 -4.75 10.13
CA PHE A 119 -6.49 -3.71 9.19
C PHE A 119 -5.68 -2.42 9.28
N ASP A 120 -4.93 -2.25 10.36
CA ASP A 120 -4.04 -1.10 10.55
C ASP A 120 -2.61 -1.41 10.07
N VAL A 121 -2.31 -2.65 9.68
CA VAL A 121 -0.99 -3.07 9.16
C VAL A 121 -0.57 -2.31 7.89
N PRO A 122 -1.43 -2.11 6.86
CA PRO A 122 -1.10 -1.26 5.73
C PRO A 122 -0.75 0.18 6.13
N LEU A 123 -1.41 0.72 7.16
CA LEU A 123 -1.15 2.06 7.69
C LEU A 123 0.24 2.13 8.36
N TYR A 124 0.62 1.12 9.14
CA TYR A 124 1.95 1.05 9.75
C TYR A 124 3.07 0.94 8.70
N PHE A 125 2.87 0.17 7.63
CA PHE A 125 3.81 0.14 6.50
C PHE A 125 3.86 1.48 5.76
N GLY A 126 2.73 2.18 5.63
CA GLY A 126 2.68 3.54 5.08
C GLY A 126 3.52 4.53 5.89
N LEU A 127 3.38 4.52 7.21
CA LEU A 127 4.17 5.33 8.15
C LEU A 127 5.66 4.98 8.06
N PHE A 128 6.00 3.69 8.09
CA PHE A 128 7.38 3.23 7.87
C PHE A 128 7.95 3.75 6.55
N GLY A 129 7.14 3.74 5.49
CA GLY A 129 7.49 4.30 4.19
C GLY A 129 7.80 5.80 4.24
N THR A 130 7.08 6.57 5.05
CA THR A 130 7.35 8.00 5.21
C THR A 130 8.63 8.29 5.98
N VAL A 131 8.90 7.54 7.05
CA VAL A 131 10.17 7.64 7.79
C VAL A 131 11.33 7.28 6.87
N SER A 132 11.17 6.21 6.07
CA SER A 132 12.14 5.81 5.06
C SER A 132 12.35 6.89 3.99
N ALA A 133 11.27 7.53 3.51
CA ALA A 133 11.35 8.63 2.55
C ALA A 133 12.08 9.84 3.14
N PHE A 134 11.81 10.20 4.40
CA PHE A 134 12.52 11.28 5.10
C PHE A 134 14.01 11.00 5.29
N LEU A 135 14.41 9.74 5.50
CA LEU A 135 15.84 9.39 5.52
C LEU A 135 16.52 9.64 4.16
N VAL A 136 15.79 9.47 3.06
CA VAL A 136 16.28 9.67 1.68
C VAL A 136 16.15 11.13 1.23
N MET A 137 15.48 11.99 2.01
CA MET A 137 15.35 13.44 1.78
C MET A 137 16.70 14.13 1.61
N THR A 138 17.76 13.59 2.22
CA THR A 138 19.15 14.06 2.12
C THR A 138 19.67 14.07 0.67
N PHE A 139 19.11 13.25 -0.23
CA PHE A 139 19.53 13.17 -1.65
C PHE A 139 18.63 13.98 -2.60
N SER A 140 17.33 14.12 -2.30
CA SER A 140 16.40 14.96 -3.08
C SER A 140 15.20 15.41 -2.24
N PRO A 141 15.16 16.70 -1.80
CA PRO A 141 14.14 17.17 -0.88
C PRO A 141 12.72 17.21 -1.42
N GLN A 142 12.54 17.29 -2.74
CA GLN A 142 11.21 17.38 -3.36
C GLN A 142 10.62 15.99 -3.62
N SER A 143 11.40 15.07 -4.19
CA SER A 143 10.97 13.70 -4.48
C SER A 143 10.65 12.91 -3.21
N SER A 144 11.42 13.13 -2.13
CA SER A 144 11.16 12.54 -0.81
C SER A 144 9.79 12.93 -0.24
N ARG A 145 9.38 14.20 -0.35
CA ARG A 145 8.07 14.66 0.15
C ARG A 145 6.91 14.03 -0.59
N LEU A 146 7.01 13.91 -1.90
CA LEU A 146 5.98 13.28 -2.72
C LEU A 146 5.79 11.80 -2.35
N ILE A 147 6.88 11.08 -2.12
CA ILE A 147 6.83 9.67 -1.66
C ILE A 147 6.21 9.58 -0.27
N ALA A 148 6.62 10.46 0.65
CA ALA A 148 6.08 10.47 2.01
C ALA A 148 4.57 10.73 2.01
N TYR A 149 4.09 11.77 1.33
CA TYR A 149 2.67 12.09 1.28
C TYR A 149 1.86 10.99 0.59
N SER A 150 2.37 10.44 -0.52
CA SER A 150 1.67 9.40 -1.26
C SER A 150 1.60 8.08 -0.49
N SER A 151 2.68 7.67 0.17
CA SER A 151 2.75 6.43 0.96
C SER A 151 1.73 6.40 2.09
N THR A 152 1.60 7.48 2.86
CA THR A 152 0.62 7.56 3.96
C THR A 152 -0.80 7.59 3.42
N LEU A 153 -1.05 8.36 2.35
CA LEU A 153 -2.38 8.46 1.78
C LEU A 153 -2.88 7.10 1.30
N ILE A 154 -2.05 6.33 0.60
CA ILE A 154 -2.39 4.99 0.13
C ILE A 154 -2.65 4.06 1.32
N GLY A 155 -1.78 4.08 2.34
CA GLY A 155 -1.94 3.27 3.55
C GLY A 155 -3.25 3.54 4.29
N ILE A 156 -3.65 4.81 4.40
CA ILE A 156 -4.94 5.23 4.99
C ILE A 156 -6.10 4.72 4.15
N ILE A 157 -6.08 4.93 2.82
CA ILE A 157 -7.15 4.49 1.93
C ILE A 157 -7.33 2.98 2.00
N PHE A 158 -6.24 2.22 2.00
CA PHE A 158 -6.26 0.75 2.08
C PHE A 158 -6.80 0.25 3.43
N SER A 159 -6.38 0.84 4.54
CA SER A 159 -6.92 0.53 5.87
C SER A 159 -8.41 0.84 5.94
N LEU A 160 -8.83 2.00 5.44
CA LEU A 160 -10.23 2.42 5.43
C LEU A 160 -11.09 1.52 4.53
N PHE A 161 -10.56 1.12 3.38
CA PHE A 161 -11.25 0.19 2.48
C PHE A 161 -11.49 -1.18 3.15
N LEU A 162 -10.46 -1.75 3.79
CA LEU A 162 -10.63 -3.00 4.56
C LEU A 162 -11.70 -2.86 5.66
N ARG A 163 -11.70 -1.73 6.36
CA ARG A 163 -12.64 -1.43 7.46
C ARG A 163 -14.08 -1.26 6.95
N LEU A 164 -14.29 -0.46 5.91
CA LEU A 164 -15.62 -0.16 5.38
C LEU A 164 -16.22 -1.32 4.57
N THR A 165 -15.41 -1.97 3.74
CA THR A 165 -15.94 -2.97 2.79
C THR A 165 -16.03 -4.35 3.42
N LEU A 166 -15.13 -4.72 4.34
CA LEU A 166 -15.14 -6.06 4.94
C LEU A 166 -15.59 -6.06 6.40
N GLN A 167 -15.06 -5.19 7.25
CA GLN A 167 -15.39 -5.23 8.68
C GLN A 167 -16.84 -4.80 8.96
N TYR A 168 -17.28 -3.68 8.38
CA TYR A 168 -18.63 -3.13 8.61
C TYR A 168 -19.78 -4.11 8.27
N PRO A 169 -19.84 -4.75 7.09
CA PRO A 169 -20.92 -5.68 6.77
C PRO A 169 -20.83 -6.99 7.56
N LEU A 170 -19.62 -7.47 7.90
CA LEU A 170 -19.47 -8.67 8.74
C LEU A 170 -19.99 -8.40 10.15
N ARG A 171 -19.53 -7.32 10.81
CA ARG A 171 -20.03 -6.95 12.14
C ARG A 171 -21.55 -6.84 12.17
N LYS A 172 -22.15 -6.18 11.17
CA LYS A 172 -23.61 -6.02 11.07
C LYS A 172 -24.35 -7.36 10.90
N LYS A 173 -23.79 -8.31 10.13
CA LYS A 173 -24.38 -9.65 9.96
C LYS A 173 -24.29 -10.47 11.25
N LEU A 174 -23.11 -10.52 11.88
CA LEU A 174 -22.91 -11.35 13.07
C LEU A 174 -23.70 -10.82 14.28
N VAL A 175 -23.79 -9.50 14.48
CA VAL A 175 -24.64 -8.91 15.54
C VAL A 175 -26.11 -9.27 15.31
N ARG A 176 -26.59 -9.21 14.07
CA ARG A 176 -27.96 -9.59 13.73
C ARG A 176 -28.24 -11.08 13.99
N GLU A 177 -27.29 -11.96 13.68
CA GLU A 177 -27.40 -13.40 13.95
C GLU A 177 -27.39 -13.70 15.45
N ASP A 178 -26.56 -13.01 16.24
CA ASP A 178 -26.50 -13.14 17.70
C ASP A 178 -27.82 -12.69 18.36
N THR A 179 -28.38 -11.54 17.95
CA THR A 179 -29.68 -11.07 18.46
C THR A 179 -30.82 -12.03 18.10
N LEU A 180 -30.81 -12.61 16.90
CA LEU A 180 -31.82 -13.59 16.49
C LEU A 180 -31.71 -14.90 17.28
N ALA A 181 -30.50 -15.33 17.63
CA ALA A 181 -30.28 -16.51 18.47
C ALA A 181 -30.80 -16.29 19.91
N GLU A 182 -30.55 -15.13 20.51
CA GLU A 182 -31.08 -14.79 21.86
C GLU A 182 -32.61 -14.64 21.90
N THR A 183 -33.22 -14.23 20.79
CA THR A 183 -34.70 -14.10 20.72
C THR A 183 -35.39 -15.44 20.46
N GLY A 184 -34.68 -16.42 19.90
CA GLY A 184 -35.18 -17.78 19.63
C GLY A 184 -35.13 -18.72 20.84
N ASP A 185 -34.26 -18.45 21.82
CA ASP A 185 -34.12 -19.22 23.06
C ASP A 185 -35.11 -18.79 24.16
N ASN A 186 -35.81 -17.66 23.98
CA ASN A 186 -36.81 -17.12 24.91
C ASN A 186 -38.27 -17.52 24.55
N LYS A 187 -38.48 -18.63 23.84
CA LYS A 187 -39.80 -19.22 23.56
C LYS A 187 -39.79 -20.71 23.84
#